data_AF-J3C9U0-F1
#
_entry.id   AF-J3C9U0-F1
#
_cell.length_a   1.000
_cell.length_b   1.000
_cell.length_c   1.000
_cell.angle_alpha   90.00
_cell.angle_beta   90.00
_cell.angle_gamma   90.00
#
_symmetry.space_group_name_H-M   'P 1'
#
loop_
_entity.id
_entity.type
_entity.pdbx_description
1 polymer ?
#
loop_
_entity_poly.entity_id
_entity_poly.type
_entity_poly.pdbx_seq_one_letter_code
_entity_poly.pdbx_strand_id
1 'polypeptide(L)'
;MEAGAIFIKLRNPDGTYNLFGPAPQMIYDETKPDERLFMQLKSNAAEMDINDDLEKQKRWDSDLWIVEIEDYRGDRSELFSVVEV
;
A
#
# COMPACT_ATOMS: atom_id res chain seq x y z
N MET A 1 -7.58 -14.07 -12.69
CA MET A 1 -6.98 -14.66 -11.47
C MET A 1 -6.96 -13.55 -10.43
N GLU A 2 -7.68 -13.71 -9.33
CA GLU A 2 -7.54 -12.82 -8.18
C GLU A 2 -6.15 -13.09 -7.58
N ALA A 3 -5.22 -12.16 -7.73
CA ALA A 3 -3.99 -12.17 -6.95
C ALA A 3 -4.27 -11.42 -5.64
N GLY A 4 -3.83 -11.98 -4.51
CA GLY A 4 -4.13 -11.53 -3.15
C GLY A 4 -3.88 -10.06 -2.85
N ALA A 5 -4.27 -9.64 -1.64
CA ALA A 5 -4.15 -8.25 -1.22
C ALA A 5 -2.67 -7.80 -1.23
N ILE A 6 -2.38 -6.62 -1.81
CA ILE A 6 -1.03 -6.04 -1.81
C ILE A 6 -1.03 -4.83 -0.90
N PHE A 7 -0.08 -4.80 0.03
CA PHE A 7 0.26 -3.64 0.83
C PHE A 7 1.65 -3.12 0.45
N ILE A 8 1.79 -1.81 0.41
CA ILE A 8 3.07 -1.14 0.12
C ILE A 8 3.52 -0.37 1.34
N LYS A 9 4.71 -0.70 1.85
CA LYS A 9 5.40 0.01 2.93
C LYS A 9 6.51 0.84 2.30
N LEU A 10 6.41 2.16 2.38
CA LEU A 10 7.38 3.08 1.79
C LEU A 10 8.14 3.82 2.89
N ARG A 11 9.46 3.66 2.93
CA ARG A 11 10.33 4.37 3.85
C ARG A 11 10.58 5.80 3.37
N ASN A 12 10.30 6.78 4.22
CA ASN A 12 10.61 8.19 3.97
C ASN A 12 12.09 8.48 4.30
N PRO A 13 12.67 9.55 3.72
CA PRO A 13 14.05 9.95 4.01
C PRO A 13 14.32 10.27 5.49
N ASP A 14 13.30 10.67 6.25
CA ASP A 14 13.38 10.96 7.68
C ASP A 14 13.30 9.70 8.58
N GLY A 15 13.18 8.52 7.97
CA GLY A 15 13.07 7.24 8.67
C GLY A 15 11.65 6.88 9.14
N THR A 16 10.65 7.71 8.85
CA THR A 16 9.24 7.33 9.01
C THR A 16 8.74 6.50 7.84
N TYR A 17 7.52 5.97 7.93
CA TYR A 17 6.93 5.12 6.91
C TYR A 17 5.52 5.56 6.53
N ASN A 18 5.22 5.40 5.24
CA ASN A 18 3.85 5.44 4.72
C ASN A 18 3.39 4.02 4.43
N LEU A 19 2.12 3.73 4.72
CA LEU A 19 1.49 2.45 4.39
C LEU A 19 0.36 2.69 3.40
N PHE A 20 0.36 1.89 2.34
CA PHE A 20 -0.69 1.86 1.33
C PHE A 20 -1.31 0.46 1.28
N GLY A 21 -2.62 0.39 1.13
CA GLY A 21 -3.37 -0.85 0.95
C GLY A 21 -4.24 -0.81 -0.31
N PRO A 22 -4.90 -1.92 -0.66
CA PRO A 22 -5.75 -1.96 -1.85
C PRO A 22 -6.89 -0.96 -1.73
N ALA A 23 -7.16 -0.21 -2.81
CA ALA A 23 -8.35 0.63 -2.88
C ALA A 23 -9.63 -0.24 -2.80
N PRO A 24 -10.73 0.27 -2.20
CA PRO A 24 -12.00 -0.43 -2.20
C PRO A 24 -12.45 -0.81 -3.61
N GLN A 25 -13.01 -2.02 -3.78
CA GLN A 25 -13.52 -2.49 -5.08
C GLN A 25 -14.53 -1.52 -5.71
N MET A 26 -15.30 -0.79 -4.89
CA MET A 26 -16.29 0.21 -5.37
C MET A 26 -15.67 1.41 -6.10
N ILE A 27 -14.36 1.65 -5.99
CA ILE A 27 -13.65 2.74 -6.69
C ILE A 27 -13.31 2.34 -8.14
N TYR A 28 -13.30 1.04 -8.44
CA TYR A 28 -13.10 0.55 -9.79
C TYR A 28 -14.40 0.72 -10.60
N ASP A 29 -14.69 1.94 -11.04
CA ASP A 29 -15.67 2.20 -12.11
C ASP A 29 -15.00 1.92 -13.48
N GLU A 30 -15.80 1.55 -14.48
CA GLU A 30 -15.52 0.81 -15.74
C GLU A 30 -14.33 1.25 -16.63
N THR A 31 -13.54 2.24 -16.22
CA THR A 31 -12.59 2.97 -17.05
C THR A 31 -11.16 2.41 -17.07
N LYS A 32 -10.71 1.66 -16.05
CA LYS A 32 -9.37 1.00 -16.04
C LYS A 32 -9.32 -0.25 -15.15
N PRO A 33 -9.80 -1.42 -15.63
CA PRO A 33 -9.81 -2.66 -14.84
C PRO A 33 -8.41 -3.29 -14.62
N ASP A 34 -7.37 -2.82 -15.30
CA ASP A 34 -6.08 -3.51 -15.37
C ASP A 34 -4.99 -2.97 -14.42
N GLU A 35 -5.17 -1.79 -13.81
CA GLU A 35 -4.19 -1.19 -12.88
C GLU A 35 -4.66 -1.32 -11.43
N ARG A 36 -3.78 -1.82 -10.55
CA ARG A 36 -4.06 -1.87 -9.10
C ARG A 36 -4.02 -0.46 -8.53
N LEU A 37 -5.12 -0.05 -7.92
CA LEU A 37 -5.24 1.20 -7.20
C LEU A 37 -4.99 0.97 -5.71
N PHE A 38 -4.29 1.91 -5.08
CA PHE A 38 -3.98 1.88 -3.66
C PHE A 38 -4.58 3.08 -2.95
N MET A 39 -4.83 2.96 -1.65
CA MET A 39 -5.17 4.09 -0.79
C MET A 39 -4.13 4.23 0.32
N GLN A 40 -3.84 5.47 0.72
CA GLN A 40 -2.96 5.71 1.86
C GLN A 40 -3.69 5.38 3.17
N LEU A 41 -3.14 4.42 3.92
CA LEU A 41 -3.68 3.99 5.21
C LEU A 41 -3.00 4.71 6.37
N LYS A 42 -1.69 4.97 6.25
CA LYS A 42 -0.90 5.72 7.22
C LYS A 42 0.14 6.60 6.51
N SER A 43 0.48 7.70 7.16
CA SER A 43 1.47 8.67 6.70
C SER A 43 2.43 9.03 7.82
N ASN A 44 3.74 9.08 7.51
CA ASN A 44 4.81 9.49 8.44
C ASN A 44 4.75 8.77 9.80
N ALA A 45 4.45 7.47 9.81
CA ALA A 45 4.31 6.67 11.02
C ALA A 45 5.63 5.99 11.41
N ALA A 46 5.75 5.56 12.67
CA ALA A 46 6.83 4.71 13.10
C ALA A 46 6.70 3.33 12.45
N GLU A 47 7.83 2.67 12.18
CA GLU A 47 7.84 1.36 11.54
C GLU A 47 7.04 0.32 12.31
N MET A 48 7.15 0.34 13.64
CA MET A 48 6.44 -0.58 14.53
C MET A 48 4.91 -0.47 14.35
N ASP A 49 4.40 0.75 14.21
CA ASP A 49 2.97 0.98 14.00
C ASP A 49 2.48 0.44 12.65
N ILE A 50 3.34 0.46 11.63
CA ILE A 50 3.04 -0.13 10.32
C ILE A 50 3.07 -1.66 10.41
N ASN A 51 4.08 -2.22 11.05
CA ASN A 51 4.25 -3.67 11.21
C ASN A 51 3.10 -4.28 12.02
N ASP A 52 2.64 -3.61 13.09
CA ASP A 52 1.50 -4.05 13.89
C ASP A 52 0.20 -4.12 13.08
N ASP A 53 0.01 -3.20 12.14
CA ASP A 53 -1.16 -3.21 11.26
C ASP A 53 -1.05 -4.30 10.18
N LEU A 54 0.13 -4.49 9.58
CA LEU A 54 0.38 -5.56 8.62
C LEU A 54 0.20 -6.95 9.24
N GLU A 55 0.66 -7.15 10.48
CA GLU A 55 0.44 -8.40 11.22
C GLU A 55 -1.04 -8.65 11.53
N LYS A 56 -1.85 -7.60 11.73
CA LYS A 56 -3.32 -7.77 11.80
C LYS A 56 -3.85 -8.27 10.47
N GLN A 57 -3.46 -7.67 9.34
CA GLN A 57 -3.94 -8.08 8.01
C GLN A 57 -3.54 -9.53 7.68
N LYS A 58 -2.31 -9.93 8.00
CA LYS A 58 -1.79 -11.29 7.77
C LYS A 58 -2.57 -12.38 8.49
N ARG A 59 -3.18 -12.06 9.64
CA ARG A 59 -4.07 -12.99 10.35
C ARG A 59 -5.41 -13.19 9.64
N TRP A 60 -5.84 -12.24 8.82
CA TRP A 60 -7.10 -12.30 8.07
C TRP A 60 -6.92 -12.89 6.67
N ASP A 61 -5.82 -12.54 5.99
CA ASP A 61 -5.50 -13.00 4.64
C ASP A 61 -4.07 -13.55 4.59
N SER A 62 -3.95 -14.87 4.47
CA SER A 62 -2.65 -15.54 4.35
C SER A 62 -2.03 -15.42 2.96
N ASP A 63 -2.78 -14.96 1.95
CA ASP A 63 -2.32 -14.74 0.58
C ASP A 63 -1.93 -13.27 0.32
N LEU A 64 -1.76 -12.48 1.38
CA LEU A 64 -1.32 -11.09 1.23
C LEU A 64 0.15 -10.99 0.84
N TRP A 65 0.46 -9.92 0.11
CA TRP A 65 1.81 -9.53 -0.27
C TRP A 65 2.16 -8.19 0.36
N ILE A 66 3.39 -8.07 0.86
CA ILE A 66 3.95 -6.82 1.38
C ILE A 66 5.12 -6.46 0.48
N VAL A 67 5.06 -5.27 -0.12
CA VAL A 67 6.16 -4.69 -0.88
C VAL A 67 6.76 -3.57 -0.05
N GLU A 68 8.00 -3.76 0.38
CA GLU A 68 8.76 -2.72 1.06
C GLU A 68 9.66 -1.98 0.06
N ILE A 69 9.58 -0.66 0.09
CA ILE A 69 10.32 0.23 -0.79
C ILE A 69 11.17 1.14 0.09
N GLU A 70 12.48 1.00 -0.04
CA GLU A 70 13.47 1.79 0.67
C GLU A 70 14.33 2.61 -0.29
N ASP A 71 14.84 3.74 0.19
CA ASP A 71 15.79 4.60 -0.51
C ASP A 71 15.37 5.05 -1.92
N TYR A 72 14.07 5.00 -2.23
CA TYR A 72 13.54 5.52 -3.47
C TYR A 72 13.58 7.06 -3.48
N ARG A 73 14.16 7.63 -4.53
CA ARG A 73 14.41 9.08 -4.66
C ARG A 73 13.57 9.77 -5.74
N GLY A 74 12.79 9.02 -6.52
CA GLY A 74 11.88 9.56 -7.52
C GLY A 74 10.54 9.96 -6.93
N ASP A 75 9.59 10.37 -7.78
CA ASP A 75 8.21 10.57 -7.35
C ASP A 75 7.55 9.20 -7.15
N ARG A 76 6.92 8.98 -5.98
CA ARG A 76 6.16 7.76 -5.67
C ARG A 76 5.11 7.47 -6.75
N SER A 77 4.53 8.51 -7.36
CA SER A 77 3.52 8.38 -8.41
C SER A 77 4.01 7.59 -9.64
N GLU A 78 5.34 7.48 -9.83
CA GLU A 78 5.97 6.66 -10.87
C GLU A 78 5.97 5.15 -10.55
N LEU A 79 5.73 4.77 -9.28
CA LEU A 79 5.76 3.37 -8.83
C LEU A 79 4.37 2.74 -8.76
N PHE A 80 3.38 3.48 -8.26
CA PHE A 80 2.01 3.01 -8.10
C PHE A 80 1.02 4.16 -7.97
N SER A 81 -0.22 3.92 -8.40
CA SER A 81 -1.30 4.89 -8.34
C SER A 81 -2.01 4.85 -6.99
N VAL A 82 -2.18 6.02 -6.38
CA VAL A 82 -2.93 6.20 -5.14
C VAL A 82 -4.19 7.00 -5.44
N VAL A 83 -5.33 6.53 -4.96
CA VAL A 83 -6.59 7.29 -5.01
C VAL A 83 -6.60 8.31 -3.88
N GLU A 84 -6.92 9.56 -4.22
CA GLU A 84 -7.21 10.59 -3.22
C GLU A 84 -8.64 10.38 -2.72
N VAL A 85 -8.82 10.44 -1.40
CA VAL A 85 -10.12 10.33 -0.72
C VAL A 85 -10.38 11.60 0.07
#